data_AF-A0A528UZX9-F1
#
_entry.id   AF-A0A528UZX9-F1
#
_cell.length_a   1.000
_cell.length_b   1.000
_cell.length_c   1.000
_cell.angle_alpha   90.00
_cell.angle_beta   90.00
_cell.angle_gamma   90.00
#
_symmetry.space_group_name_H-M   'P 1'
#
loop_
_entity.id
_entity.type
_entity.pdbx_description
1 polymer ?
#
loop_
_entity_poly.entity_id
_entity_poly.type
_entity_poly.pdbx_seq_one_letter_code
_entity_poly.pdbx_strand_id
1 'polypeptide(L)' 'VKDMAGLLKPNAARALFKALRDATDLPIHFHTHDTSGLSAATVLAAVDSGVDAIDAAMDALSGNTSQPCLGSIVEALKGT' A
#
# COMPACT_ATOMS: atom_id res chain seq x y z
N VAL A 1 7.47 5.74 2.94
CA VAL A 1 6.58 6.69 2.22
C VAL A 1 5.29 6.84 3.01
N LYS A 2 4.96 8.07 3.44
CA LYS A 2 3.73 8.38 4.19
C LYS A 2 2.73 9.13 3.30
N ASP A 3 1.67 8.44 2.89
CA ASP A 3 0.51 9.01 2.20
C ASP A 3 -0.62 9.26 3.21
N MET A 4 -0.51 10.36 3.95
CA MET A 4 -1.38 10.67 5.09
C MET A 4 -2.85 10.89 4.75
N ALA A 5 -3.19 11.10 3.48
CA ALA A 5 -4.54 11.44 3.04
C ALA A 5 -5.14 10.40 2.09
N GLY A 6 -4.41 9.33 1.75
CA GLY A 6 -4.90 8.29 0.85
C GLY A 6 -5.01 8.77 -0.60
N LEU A 7 -4.07 9.59 -1.05
CA LEU A 7 -4.08 10.24 -2.36
C LEU A 7 -3.38 9.40 -3.44
N LEU A 8 -2.51 8.48 -3.05
CA LEU A 8 -1.73 7.70 -3.99
C LEU A 8 -2.65 6.73 -4.74
N LYS A 9 -2.67 6.85 -6.07
CA LYS A 9 -3.42 5.97 -6.97
C LYS A 9 -2.57 4.77 -7.39
N PRO A 10 -3.17 3.61 -7.76
CA PRO A 10 -2.42 2.40 -8.09
C PRO A 10 -1.36 2.58 -9.18
N ASN A 11 -1.70 3.26 -10.29
CA ASN A 11 -0.73 3.49 -11.36
C ASN A 11 0.45 4.38 -10.92
N ALA A 12 0.18 5.35 -10.03
CA ALA A 12 1.22 6.20 -9.46
C ALA A 12 2.08 5.42 -8.46
N ALA A 13 1.51 4.50 -7.69
CA ALA A 13 2.28 3.60 -6.83
C ALA A 13 3.27 2.75 -7.64
N ARG A 14 2.85 2.16 -8.76
CA ARG A 14 3.77 1.38 -9.62
C ARG A 14 4.97 2.18 -10.10
N ALA A 15 4.72 3.40 -10.57
CA ALA A 15 5.79 4.30 -11.01
C ALA A 15 6.69 4.72 -9.84
N LEU A 16 6.09 5.11 -8.71
CA LEU A 16 6.81 5.60 -7.54
C LEU A 16 7.72 4.55 -6.93
N PHE A 17 7.20 3.36 -6.61
CA PHE A 17 7.97 2.33 -5.92
C PHE A 17 9.08 1.76 -6.80
N LYS A 18 8.83 1.61 -8.11
CA LYS A 18 9.91 1.26 -9.05
C LYS A 18 11.02 2.31 -9.05
N ALA A 19 10.68 3.59 -9.16
CA ALA A 19 11.68 4.66 -9.17
C ALA A 19 12.45 4.76 -7.84
N LEU A 20 11.79 4.57 -6.70
CA LEU A 20 12.45 4.56 -5.40
C LEU A 20 13.41 3.37 -5.26
N ARG A 21 13.02 2.18 -5.74
CA ARG A 21 13.87 0.99 -5.77
C ARG A 21 15.14 1.17 -6.60
N ASP A 22 15.07 1.97 -7.67
CA ASP A 22 16.24 2.32 -8.48
C ASP A 22 17.12 3.41 -7.83
N ALA A 23 16.55 4.20 -6.91
CA ALA A 23 17.21 5.37 -6.32
C ALA A 23 17.88 5.10 -4.96
N THR A 24 17.52 4.01 -4.27
CA THR A 24 18.10 3.68 -2.96
C THR A 24 18.05 2.18 -2.68
N ASP A 25 19.07 1.68 -1.96
CA ASP A 25 19.12 0.31 -1.45
C ASP A 25 18.43 0.14 -0.08
N LEU A 26 17.91 1.23 0.50
CA LEU A 26 17.19 1.17 1.77
C LEU A 26 15.83 0.48 1.59
N PRO A 27 15.35 -0.28 2.58
CA PRO A 27 14.01 -0.86 2.53
C PRO A 27 12.95 0.25 2.54
N ILE A 28 11.92 0.09 1.71
CA ILE A 28 10.83 1.02 1.53
C ILE A 28 9.58 0.51 2.24
N HIS A 29 9.16 1.23 3.27
CA HIS A 29 7.90 0.99 3.99
C HIS A 29 6.81 1.96 3.50
N PHE A 30 5.66 1.45 3.05
CA PHE A 30 4.52 2.25 2.60
C PHE A 30 3.39 2.32 3.62
N HIS A 31 3.01 3.55 3.97
CA HIS A 31 1.86 3.89 4.79
C HIS A 31 0.85 4.69 3.98
N THR A 32 -0.43 4.33 4.03
CA THR A 32 -1.53 5.07 3.39
C THR A 32 -2.81 5.02 4.23
N HIS A 33 -3.83 5.75 3.78
CA HIS A 33 -5.18 5.76 4.33
C HIS A 33 -6.18 5.35 3.25
N ASP A 34 -7.25 4.66 3.62
CA ASP A 34 -8.29 4.16 2.72
C ASP A 34 -9.42 5.17 2.46
N THR A 35 -9.14 6.46 2.65
CA THR A 35 -10.14 7.55 2.57
C THR A 35 -10.87 7.55 1.24
N SER A 36 -10.16 7.16 0.18
CA SER A 36 -10.68 7.10 -1.18
C SER A 36 -11.40 5.78 -1.50
N GLY A 37 -11.31 4.76 -0.62
CA GLY A 37 -11.86 3.42 -0.81
C GLY A 37 -11.10 2.55 -1.81
N LEU A 38 -9.92 2.99 -2.25
CA LEU A 38 -9.09 2.30 -3.24
C LEU A 38 -7.66 2.02 -2.77
N SER A 39 -7.35 2.24 -1.49
CA SER A 39 -5.97 2.13 -0.99
C SER A 39 -5.47 0.68 -0.98
N ALA A 40 -6.35 -0.31 -0.82
CA ALA A 40 -5.99 -1.71 -0.97
C ALA A 40 -5.43 -2.01 -2.37
N ALA A 41 -6.05 -1.45 -3.43
CA ALA A 41 -5.54 -1.57 -4.80
C ALA A 41 -4.18 -0.87 -4.97
N THR A 42 -3.99 0.28 -4.31
CA THR A 42 -2.71 1.00 -4.29
C THR A 42 -1.63 0.20 -3.57
N VAL A 43 -1.96 -0.44 -2.45
CA VAL A 43 -1.04 -1.32 -1.70
C VAL A 43 -0.63 -2.52 -2.54
N LEU A 44 -1.57 -3.24 -3.17
CA LEU A 44 -1.23 -4.38 -4.05
C LEU A 44 -0.35 -3.94 -5.22
N ALA A 45 -0.62 -2.77 -5.81
CA ALA A 45 0.22 -2.21 -6.86
C ALA A 45 1.65 -1.86 -6.36
N ALA A 46 1.79 -1.43 -5.11
CA ALA A 46 3.08 -1.21 -4.47
C ALA A 46 3.83 -2.54 -4.22
N VAL A 47 3.12 -3.57 -3.77
CA VAL A 47 3.66 -4.94 -3.58
C VAL A 47 4.22 -5.50 -4.89
N ASP A 48 3.44 -5.45 -5.97
CA ASP A 48 3.90 -5.85 -7.32
C ASP A 48 5.14 -5.08 -7.80
N SER A 49 5.39 -3.90 -7.23
CA SER A 49 6.48 -2.99 -7.61
C SER A 49 7.67 -3.05 -6.64
N GLY A 50 7.66 -4.02 -5.72
CA GLY A 50 8.78 -4.30 -4.83
C GLY A 50 8.86 -3.41 -3.60
N VAL A 51 7.74 -2.89 -3.09
CA VAL A 51 7.73 -2.31 -1.73
C VAL A 51 8.06 -3.39 -0.69
N ASP A 52 8.86 -3.06 0.32
CA ASP A 52 9.38 -4.04 1.28
C ASP A 52 8.45 -4.27 2.48
N ALA A 53 7.67 -3.26 2.85
CA ALA A 53 6.69 -3.35 3.93
C ALA A 53 5.48 -2.43 3.67
N ILE A 54 4.33 -2.77 4.23
CA ILE A 54 3.09 -1.97 4.15
C ILE A 54 2.42 -1.87 5.52
N ASP A 55 1.74 -0.76 5.78
CA ASP A 55 0.84 -0.60 6.91
C ASP A 55 -0.59 -1.01 6.52
N ALA A 56 -1.24 -1.79 7.39
CA ALA A 56 -2.65 -2.17 7.29
C ALA A 56 -3.29 -2.17 8.69
N ALA A 57 -4.61 -2.06 8.76
CA ALA A 57 -5.36 -2.13 10.02
C ALA A 57 -6.13 -3.45 10.15
N MET A 58 -6.30 -3.92 11.39
CA MET A 58 -7.22 -5.02 11.69
C MET A 58 -8.61 -4.72 11.13
N ASP A 59 -9.24 -5.74 10.56
CA ASP A 59 -10.38 -5.63 9.64
C ASP A 59 -11.50 -4.74 10.19
N ALA A 60 -11.93 -4.98 11.44
CA ALA A 60 -12.99 -4.23 12.10
C ALA A 60 -12.66 -2.75 12.42
N LEU A 61 -11.39 -2.35 12.28
CA LEU A 61 -10.87 -1.00 12.49
C LEU A 61 -10.18 -0.44 11.23
N SER A 62 -10.43 -1.05 10.07
CA SER A 62 -9.89 -0.66 8.77
C SER A 62 -10.90 0.10 7.91
N GLY A 63 -10.47 0.56 6.74
CA GLY A 63 -11.32 1.27 5.78
C GLY A 63 -11.61 2.72 6.17
N ASN A 64 -12.34 3.44 5.31
CA ASN A 64 -12.61 4.87 5.46
C ASN A 64 -11.31 5.63 5.75
N THR A 65 -11.28 6.52 6.74
CA THR A 65 -10.08 7.29 7.08
C THR A 65 -9.00 6.48 7.80
N SER A 66 -9.16 5.18 8.02
CA SER A 66 -8.14 4.28 8.57
C SER A 66 -7.21 3.74 7.47
N GLN A 67 -6.37 2.76 7.77
CA GLN A 67 -5.60 2.00 6.79
C GLN A 67 -6.50 0.98 6.03
N PRO A 68 -6.05 0.43 4.89
CA PRO A 68 -6.74 -0.68 4.25
C PRO A 68 -6.79 -1.94 5.14
N CYS A 69 -7.75 -2.81 4.84
CA CYS A 69 -8.04 -4.04 5.60
C CYS A 69 -6.89 -5.06 5.52
N LEU A 70 -6.31 -5.39 6.67
CA LEU A 70 -5.24 -6.38 6.79
C LEU A 70 -5.66 -7.76 6.29
N GLY A 71 -6.77 -8.32 6.79
CA GLY A 71 -7.23 -9.64 6.37
C GLY A 71 -7.49 -9.72 4.86
N SER A 72 -8.04 -8.67 4.27
CA SER A 72 -8.27 -8.61 2.81
C SER A 72 -6.99 -8.54 2.01
N ILE A 73 -5.98 -7.76 2.43
CA ILE A 73 -4.68 -7.72 1.76
C ILE A 73 -3.98 -9.07 1.85
N VAL A 74 -3.97 -9.70 3.04
CA VAL A 74 -3.35 -11.02 3.25
C VAL A 74 -4.00 -12.08 2.38
N GLU A 75 -5.34 -12.14 2.33
CA GLU A 75 -6.03 -13.12 1.49
C GLU A 75 -5.83 -12.84 -0.01
N ALA A 76 -5.72 -11.58 -0.41
CA ALA A 76 -5.44 -11.20 -1.81
C ALA A 76 -4.04 -11.61 -2.29
N LEU A 77 -3.06 -11.69 -1.38
CA LEU A 77 -1.68 -12.10 -1.67
C LEU A 77 -1.41 -13.58 -1.39
N LYS A 78 -2.44 -14.34 -1.00
CA LYS A 78 -2.25 -15.73 -0.62
C LYS A 78 -1.96 -16.59 -1.84
N GLY A 79 -0.80 -17.25 -1.82
CA GLY A 79 -0.37 -18.16 -2.89
C GLY A 79 0.27 -17.47 -4.10
N THR A 80 0.61 -16.18 -3.97
CA THR A 80 1.47 -15.46 -4.93
C THR A 80 2.94 -15.69 -4.65
#